data_AF-A0A6P7HCQ8-F1
#
_entry.id   AF-A0A6P7HCQ8-F1
#
_cell.length_a   1.000
_cell.length_b   1.000
_cell.length_c   1.000
_cell.angle_alpha   90.00
_cell.angle_beta   90.00
_cell.angle_gamma   90.00
#
_symmetry.space_group_name_H-M   'P 1'
#
loop_
_entity.id
_entity.type
_entity.pdbx_description
1 polymer ?
#
loop_
_entity_poly.entity_id
_entity_poly.type
_entity_poly.pdbx_seq_one_letter_code
_entity_poly.pdbx_strand_id
1 'polypeptide(L)'
;MPSKGKCATCDVAFSEKEKLVVCDSCFESVHSTETCTQLAASEYRAVIIQNRSLAYYCMECREAIKRVPKLLIEMSKLKQDLEKLTNDMKNLSSEVELVKQENVELKKEIQSFKSIQTNLVNPEKEEDVIYEVMDRQNRTSNIIVFNINVYKINV
;
A
#
# COMPACT_ATOMS: atom_id res chain seq x y z
N MET A 1 -6.86 -39.63 -17.31
CA MET A 1 -7.02 -40.81 -18.17
C MET A 1 -8.22 -40.52 -19.06
N PRO A 2 -8.11 -40.63 -20.39
CA PRO A 2 -9.22 -40.33 -21.29
C PRO A 2 -10.43 -41.20 -20.94
N SER A 3 -11.62 -40.61 -20.96
CA SER A 3 -12.89 -41.25 -20.58
C SER A 3 -13.16 -42.47 -21.48
N LYS A 4 -12.80 -43.66 -20.99
CA LYS A 4 -12.96 -44.91 -21.74
C LYS A 4 -14.45 -45.20 -21.92
N GLY A 5 -14.95 -44.94 -23.12
CA GLY A 5 -16.25 -45.43 -23.58
C GLY A 5 -17.40 -44.43 -23.60
N LYS A 6 -17.19 -43.14 -23.30
CA LYS A 6 -18.23 -42.10 -23.38
C LYS A 6 -17.76 -40.84 -24.11
N CYS A 7 -18.69 -40.16 -24.76
CA CYS A 7 -18.45 -38.88 -25.43
C CYS A 7 -18.29 -37.76 -24.42
N ALA A 8 -17.18 -37.01 -24.49
CA ALA A 8 -16.91 -35.89 -23.59
C ALA A 8 -17.90 -34.71 -23.72
N THR A 9 -18.71 -34.66 -24.78
CA THR A 9 -19.67 -33.56 -24.99
C THR A 9 -21.09 -33.88 -24.54
N CYS A 10 -21.54 -35.14 -24.71
CA CYS A 10 -22.92 -35.52 -24.40
C CYS A 10 -23.01 -36.63 -23.34
N ASP A 11 -21.87 -37.14 -22.85
CA ASP A 11 -21.75 -38.14 -21.78
C ASP A 11 -22.43 -39.50 -22.08
N VAL A 12 -22.78 -39.71 -23.36
CA VAL A 12 -23.38 -40.95 -23.89
C VAL A 12 -22.26 -41.91 -24.31
N ALA A 13 -22.49 -43.21 -24.10
CA ALA A 13 -21.54 -44.24 -24.45
C ALA A 13 -21.37 -44.42 -25.96
N PHE A 14 -20.15 -44.73 -26.41
CA PHE A 14 -19.85 -44.97 -27.81
C PHE A 14 -20.40 -46.33 -28.28
N SER A 15 -20.94 -46.38 -29.49
CA SER A 15 -21.28 -47.65 -30.14
C SER A 15 -20.06 -48.31 -30.77
N GLU A 16 -19.99 -49.64 -30.82
CA GLU A 16 -18.83 -50.42 -31.31
C GLU A 16 -18.37 -50.08 -32.75
N LYS A 17 -19.25 -49.49 -33.57
CA LYS A 17 -18.99 -49.15 -34.98
C LYS A 17 -18.92 -47.64 -35.25
N GLU A 18 -18.98 -46.82 -34.21
CA GLU A 18 -19.07 -45.37 -34.37
C GLU A 18 -17.69 -44.75 -34.62
N LYS A 19 -17.60 -43.86 -35.62
CA LYS A 19 -16.37 -43.10 -35.86
C LYS A 19 -16.27 -41.99 -34.81
N LEU A 20 -15.13 -41.94 -34.13
CA LEU A 20 -14.85 -40.98 -33.06
C LEU A 20 -13.85 -39.91 -33.53
N VAL A 21 -13.94 -38.73 -32.92
CA VAL A 21 -12.96 -37.67 -33.09
C VAL A 21 -12.29 -37.43 -31.74
N VAL A 22 -10.97 -37.30 -31.73
CA VAL A 22 -10.19 -37.08 -30.52
C VAL A 22 -9.66 -35.65 -30.52
N CYS A 23 -9.85 -34.94 -29.40
CA CYS A 23 -9.30 -33.59 -29.21
C CYS A 23 -7.77 -33.64 -29.15
N ASP A 24 -7.08 -32.77 -29.91
CA ASP A 24 -5.62 -32.69 -29.95
C ASP A 24 -4.99 -32.07 -28.69
N SER A 25 -5.79 -31.51 -27.78
CA SER A 25 -5.31 -30.90 -26.53
C SER A 25 -5.59 -31.77 -25.31
N CYS A 26 -6.85 -32.15 -25.07
CA CYS A 26 -7.22 -32.93 -23.89
C CYS A 26 -7.27 -34.44 -24.14
N PHE A 27 -7.12 -34.90 -25.39
CA PHE A 27 -7.18 -36.30 -25.80
C PHE A 27 -8.51 -37.02 -25.49
N GLU A 28 -9.55 -36.26 -25.14
CA GLU A 28 -10.89 -36.80 -24.96
C GLU A 28 -11.55 -37.07 -26.31
N SER A 29 -12.36 -38.12 -26.33
CA SER A 29 -13.09 -38.57 -27.53
C SER A 29 -14.50 -37.98 -27.55
N VAL A 30 -14.97 -37.64 -28.75
CA VAL A 30 -16.34 -37.16 -29.00
C VAL A 30 -16.96 -37.91 -30.17
N HIS A 31 -18.29 -37.96 -30.20
CA HIS A 31 -19.02 -38.47 -31.37
C HIS A 31 -18.70 -37.65 -32.61
N SER A 32 -18.77 -38.28 -33.79
CA SER A 32 -18.58 -37.61 -35.08
C SER A 32 -19.76 -36.71 -35.49
N THR A 33 -20.80 -36.62 -34.67
CA THR A 33 -21.97 -35.79 -34.94
C THR A 33 -21.63 -34.30 -34.81
N GLU A 34 -22.35 -33.48 -35.58
CA GLU A 34 -22.24 -32.00 -35.52
C GLU A 34 -22.59 -31.47 -34.13
N THR A 35 -23.51 -32.11 -33.40
CA THR A 35 -23.87 -31.71 -32.04
C THR A 35 -22.71 -31.87 -31.04
N CYS A 36 -21.87 -32.88 -31.21
CA CYS A 36 -20.75 -33.15 -30.29
C CYS A 36 -19.46 -32.45 -30.73
N THR A 37 -19.19 -32.35 -32.04
CA THR A 37 -17.97 -31.73 -32.56
C THR A 37 -18.10 -30.24 -32.84
N GLN A 38 -19.32 -29.77 -33.10
CA GLN A 38 -19.63 -28.46 -33.68
C GLN A 38 -18.83 -28.19 -34.97
N LEU A 39 -18.61 -29.24 -35.76
CA LEU A 39 -17.98 -29.15 -37.07
C LEU A 39 -19.03 -29.37 -38.14
N ALA A 40 -19.03 -28.52 -39.15
CA ALA A 40 -19.77 -28.76 -40.37
C ALA A 40 -19.20 -29.99 -41.11
N ALA A 41 -19.99 -30.58 -42.00
CA ALA A 41 -19.59 -31.80 -42.72
C ALA A 41 -18.24 -31.67 -43.46
N SER A 42 -17.92 -30.50 -44.02
CA SER A 42 -16.63 -30.22 -44.66
C SER A 42 -15.47 -30.16 -43.67
N GLU A 43 -15.69 -29.57 -42.49
CA GLU A 43 -14.68 -29.43 -41.44
C GLU A 43 -14.39 -30.78 -40.79
N TYR A 44 -15.43 -31.56 -40.50
CA TYR A 44 -15.29 -32.93 -40.00
C TYR A 44 -14.45 -33.79 -40.96
N ARG A 45 -14.71 -33.71 -42.27
CA ARG A 45 -13.91 -34.43 -43.28
C ARG A 45 -12.43 -34.05 -43.23
N ALA A 46 -12.10 -32.78 -43.02
CA ALA A 46 -10.72 -32.33 -42.88
C ALA A 46 -10.04 -32.91 -41.61
N VAL A 47 -10.80 -33.08 -40.53
CA VAL A 47 -10.29 -33.56 -39.23
C VAL A 47 -10.05 -35.08 -39.20
N ILE A 48 -10.81 -35.88 -39.94
CA ILE A 48 -10.64 -37.35 -39.93
C ILE A 48 -9.52 -37.86 -40.85
N ILE A 49 -8.90 -37.01 -41.65
CA ILE A 49 -7.79 -37.39 -42.54
C ILE A 49 -6.52 -37.64 -41.69
N GLN A 50 -5.82 -38.75 -41.96
CA GLN A 50 -4.67 -39.21 -41.16
C GLN A 50 -3.46 -38.25 -41.18
N ASN A 51 -3.34 -37.38 -42.19
CA ASN A 51 -2.30 -36.35 -42.31
C ASN A 51 -2.94 -34.95 -42.40
N ARG A 52 -3.71 -34.58 -41.38
CA ARG A 52 -4.34 -33.25 -41.32
C ARG A 52 -3.35 -32.17 -40.88
N SER A 53 -3.44 -30.99 -41.51
CA SER A 53 -2.76 -29.78 -41.06
C SER A 53 -3.52 -29.05 -39.95
N LEU A 54 -4.84 -29.29 -39.84
CA LEU A 54 -5.72 -28.61 -38.90
C LEU A 54 -5.93 -29.45 -37.64
N ALA A 55 -5.59 -28.88 -36.49
CA ALA A 55 -5.90 -29.47 -35.19
C ALA A 55 -7.39 -29.31 -34.86
N TYR A 56 -7.96 -30.34 -34.25
CA TYR A 56 -9.29 -30.32 -33.67
C TYR A 56 -9.20 -30.12 -32.16
N TYR A 57 -9.92 -29.12 -31.67
CA TYR A 57 -10.09 -28.85 -30.24
C TYR A 57 -11.56 -28.98 -29.88
N CYS A 58 -11.87 -29.71 -28.80
CA CYS A 58 -13.22 -29.72 -28.25
C CYS A 58 -13.63 -28.33 -27.77
N MET A 59 -14.92 -28.14 -27.49
CA MET A 59 -15.47 -26.85 -27.07
C MET A 59 -14.75 -26.25 -25.86
N GLU A 60 -14.46 -27.06 -24.86
CA GLU A 60 -13.77 -26.61 -23.65
C GLU A 60 -12.35 -26.12 -23.95
N CYS A 61 -11.58 -26.88 -24.73
CA CYS A 61 -10.24 -26.48 -25.15
C CYS A 61 -10.26 -25.22 -26.02
N ARG A 62 -11.21 -25.09 -26.95
CA ARG A 62 -11.37 -23.87 -27.78
C ARG A 62 -11.64 -22.65 -26.92
N GLU A 63 -12.57 -22.76 -25.99
CA GLU A 63 -12.93 -21.67 -25.10
C GLU A 63 -11.80 -21.32 -24.12
N ALA A 64 -11.08 -22.33 -23.61
CA ALA A 64 -9.90 -22.10 -22.80
C ALA A 64 -8.83 -21.31 -23.57
N ILE A 65 -8.48 -21.73 -24.79
CA ILE A 65 -7.48 -21.05 -25.63
C ILE A 65 -7.90 -19.60 -25.92
N LYS A 66 -9.19 -19.33 -26.18
CA LYS A 66 -9.69 -17.96 -26.39
C LYS A 66 -9.59 -17.09 -25.15
N ARG A 67 -9.72 -17.66 -23.94
CA ARG A 67 -9.69 -16.93 -22.66
C ARG A 67 -8.27 -16.64 -22.20
N VAL A 68 -7.29 -17.49 -22.53
CA VAL A 68 -5.89 -17.34 -22.11
C VAL A 68 -5.30 -15.95 -22.42
N PRO A 69 -5.43 -15.38 -23.63
CA PRO A 69 -4.90 -14.04 -23.92
C PRO A 69 -5.50 -12.94 -23.03
N LYS A 70 -6.82 -13.01 -22.76
CA LYS A 70 -7.49 -12.04 -21.89
C LYS A 70 -6.97 -12.13 -20.45
N LEU A 71 -6.85 -13.36 -19.94
CA LEU A 71 -6.28 -13.61 -18.61
C LEU A 71 -4.83 -13.11 -18.50
N LEU A 72 -4.01 -13.30 -19.52
CA LEU A 72 -2.63 -12.79 -19.53
C LEU A 72 -2.58 -11.25 -19.44
N ILE A 73 -3.47 -10.55 -20.15
CA ILE A 73 -3.58 -9.10 -20.08
C ILE A 73 -4.01 -8.66 -18.67
N GLU A 74 -5.03 -9.29 -18.11
CA GLU A 74 -5.51 -8.98 -16.75
C GLU A 74 -4.44 -9.25 -15.68
N MET A 75 -3.72 -10.37 -15.78
CA MET A 75 -2.58 -10.66 -14.90
C MET A 75 -1.48 -9.61 -15.02
N SER A 76 -1.20 -9.12 -16.24
CA SER A 76 -0.22 -8.06 -16.43
C SER A 76 -0.65 -6.74 -15.79
N LYS A 77 -1.93 -6.37 -15.89
CA LYS A 77 -2.48 -5.17 -15.24
C LYS A 77 -2.40 -5.29 -13.72
N LEU A 78 -2.83 -6.43 -13.17
CA LEU A 78 -2.76 -6.69 -11.74
C LEU A 78 -1.33 -6.60 -11.19
N LYS A 79 -0.32 -7.08 -11.94
CA LYS A 79 1.09 -6.91 -11.56
C LYS A 79 1.51 -5.44 -11.51
N GLN A 80 1.12 -4.65 -12.50
CA GLN A 80 1.41 -3.20 -12.52
C GLN A 80 0.74 -2.48 -11.36
N ASP A 81 -0.51 -2.81 -11.05
CA ASP A 81 -1.25 -2.22 -9.93
C ASP A 81 -0.59 -2.57 -8.59
N LEU A 82 -0.12 -3.81 -8.41
CA LEU A 82 0.60 -4.24 -7.21
C LEU A 82 1.95 -3.53 -7.06
N GLU A 83 2.70 -3.35 -8.14
CA GLU A 83 3.96 -2.59 -8.13
C GLU A 83 3.71 -1.14 -7.74
N LYS A 84 2.68 -0.52 -8.31
CA LYS A 84 2.29 0.86 -7.99
C LYS A 84 1.89 0.99 -6.53
N LEU A 85 1.03 0.12 -6.03
CA LEU A 85 0.61 0.11 -4.63
C LEU A 85 1.79 -0.10 -3.67
N THR A 86 2.74 -0.97 -4.04
CA THR A 86 3.95 -1.20 -3.24
C THR A 86 4.81 0.06 -3.16
N ASN A 87 4.94 0.81 -4.27
CA ASN A 87 5.67 2.08 -4.28
C ASN A 87 4.96 3.15 -3.45
N ASP A 88 3.63 3.27 -3.59
CA ASP A 88 2.83 4.20 -2.81
C ASP A 88 2.95 3.92 -1.30
N MET A 89 2.93 2.64 -0.89
CA MET A 89 3.15 2.25 0.51
C MET A 89 4.56 2.63 1.02
N LYS A 90 5.60 2.47 0.19
CA LYS A 90 6.97 2.86 0.56
C LYS A 90 7.08 4.37 0.75
N ASN A 91 6.50 5.14 -0.17
CA ASN A 91 6.47 6.61 -0.09
C ASN A 91 5.74 7.06 1.17
N LEU A 92 4.54 6.54 1.41
CA LEU A 92 3.77 6.87 2.62
C LEU A 92 4.51 6.47 3.90
N SER A 93 5.20 5.33 3.91
CA SER A 93 6.00 4.92 5.06
C SER A 93 7.16 5.89 5.33
N SER A 94 7.79 6.44 4.29
CA SER A 94 8.83 7.46 4.45
C SER A 94 8.28 8.79 4.96
N GLU A 95 7.13 9.22 4.46
CA GLU A 95 6.44 10.44 4.91
C GLU A 95 6.06 10.34 6.40
N VAL A 96 5.52 9.20 6.82
CA VAL A 96 5.20 8.93 8.22
C VAL A 96 6.43 9.03 9.11
N GLU A 97 7.58 8.56 8.65
CA GLU A 97 8.81 8.62 9.44
C GLU A 97 9.33 10.06 9.58
N LEU A 98 9.24 10.87 8.53
CA LEU A 98 9.54 12.31 8.59
C LEU A 98 8.62 13.03 9.57
N VAL A 99 7.30 12.81 9.49
CA VAL A 99 6.32 13.42 10.39
C VAL A 99 6.57 13.00 11.85
N LYS A 100 7.01 11.76 12.10
CA LYS A 100 7.40 11.34 13.46
C LYS A 100 8.62 12.09 13.96
N GLN A 101 9.63 12.30 13.11
CA GLN A 101 10.83 13.05 13.49
C GLN A 101 10.49 14.51 13.83
N GLU A 102 9.72 15.18 12.98
CA GLU A 102 9.23 16.54 13.25
C GLU A 102 8.42 16.62 14.56
N ASN A 103 7.54 15.64 14.82
CA ASN A 103 6.81 15.58 16.08
C ASN A 103 7.71 15.42 17.31
N VAL A 104 8.82 14.70 17.19
CA VAL A 104 9.80 14.56 18.28
C VAL A 104 10.52 15.89 18.52
N GLU A 105 10.89 16.61 17.46
CA GLU A 105 11.54 17.92 17.55
C GLU A 105 10.61 18.96 18.18
N LEU A 106 9.37 19.06 17.69
CA LEU A 106 8.36 19.96 18.26
C LEU A 106 8.09 19.66 19.74
N LYS A 107 8.07 18.39 20.14
CA LYS A 107 7.94 18.01 21.56
C LYS A 107 9.12 18.52 22.40
N LYS A 108 10.35 18.46 21.88
CA LYS A 108 11.54 19.00 22.57
C LYS A 108 11.46 20.52 22.71
N GLU A 109 11.06 21.22 21.66
CA GLU A 109 10.86 22.67 21.69
C GLU A 109 9.77 23.08 22.70
N ILE A 110 8.63 22.40 22.69
CA ILE A 110 7.57 22.64 23.69
C ILE A 110 8.09 22.42 25.11
N GLN A 111 8.92 21.40 25.33
CA GLN A 111 9.50 21.13 26.64
C GLN A 111 10.48 22.23 27.07
N SER A 112 11.32 22.74 26.17
CA SER A 112 12.23 23.84 26.49
C SER A 112 11.48 25.14 26.82
N PHE A 113 10.43 25.48 26.05
CA PHE A 113 9.58 26.62 26.33
C PHE A 113 8.87 26.49 27.69
N LYS A 114 8.36 25.30 28.03
CA LYS A 114 7.77 25.05 29.35
C LYS A 114 8.77 25.27 30.48
N SER A 115 10.01 24.81 30.33
CA SER A 115 11.07 25.04 31.32
C SER A 115 11.41 26.52 31.50
N ILE A 116 11.41 27.29 30.42
CA ILE A 116 11.61 28.75 30.49
C ILE A 116 10.43 29.41 31.22
N GLN A 117 9.20 29.00 30.90
CA GLN A 117 8.00 29.52 31.55
C GLN A 117 8.00 29.26 33.07
N THR A 118 8.37 28.06 33.53
CA THR A 118 8.49 27.78 34.98
C THR A 118 9.59 28.59 35.66
N ASN A 119 10.69 28.90 34.96
CA ASN A 119 11.74 29.75 35.53
C ASN A 119 11.34 31.23 35.63
N LEU A 120 10.51 31.72 34.71
CA LEU A 120 9.98 33.09 34.73
C LEU A 120 8.84 33.25 35.74
N VAL A 121 7.98 32.24 35.88
CA VAL A 121 6.86 32.22 36.83
C VAL A 121 7.27 31.46 38.09
N ASN A 122 8.38 31.88 38.72
CA ASN A 122 8.74 31.39 40.04
C ASN A 122 8.37 32.44 41.09
N PRO A 123 7.18 32.35 41.71
CA PRO A 123 6.67 33.38 42.62
C PRO A 123 7.56 33.58 43.86
N GLU A 124 8.29 32.56 44.29
CA GLU A 124 9.26 32.66 45.41
C GLU A 124 10.41 33.63 45.09
N LYS A 125 10.80 33.77 43.82
CA LYS A 125 11.86 34.71 43.42
C LYS A 125 11.36 36.14 43.25
N GLU A 126 10.08 36.35 42.92
CA GLU A 126 9.54 37.70 42.75
C GLU A 126 9.42 38.43 44.08
N GLU A 127 8.93 37.78 45.13
CA GLU A 127 8.86 38.37 46.48
C GLU A 127 10.26 38.62 47.06
N ASP A 128 11.20 37.68 46.92
CA ASP A 128 12.59 37.85 47.39
C ASP A 128 13.30 39.02 46.69
N VAL A 129 13.12 39.17 45.37
CA VAL A 129 13.70 40.29 44.61
C VAL A 129 13.08 41.61 45.01
N ILE A 130 11.76 41.67 45.21
CA ILE A 130 11.07 42.88 45.68
C ILE A 130 11.58 43.25 47.07
N TYR A 131 11.70 42.29 47.98
CA TYR A 131 12.18 42.50 49.34
C TYR A 131 13.63 43.00 49.36
N GLU A 132 14.50 42.42 48.52
CA GLU A 132 15.89 42.87 48.38
C GLU A 132 15.97 44.32 47.84
N VAL A 133 15.16 44.66 46.83
CA VAL A 133 15.11 46.01 46.26
C VAL A 133 14.63 47.03 47.28
N MET A 134 13.58 46.71 48.05
CA MET A 134 13.07 47.57 49.12
C MET A 134 14.10 47.76 50.23
N ASP A 135 14.80 46.69 50.63
CA ASP A 135 15.83 46.76 51.66
C ASP A 135 17.05 47.60 51.21
N ARG A 136 17.45 47.52 49.93
CA ARG A 136 18.47 48.40 49.35
C ARG A 136 18.03 49.87 49.40
N GLN A 137 16.79 50.19 49.06
CA GLN A 137 16.25 51.56 49.14
C GLN A 137 16.25 52.10 50.57
N ASN A 138 15.85 51.28 51.54
CA ASN A 138 15.88 51.64 52.95
C ASN A 138 17.31 51.93 53.43
N ARG A 139 18.28 51.10 53.04
CA ARG A 139 19.70 51.33 53.36
C ARG A 139 20.25 52.60 52.73
N THR A 140 19.86 52.95 51.50
CA THR A 140 20.29 54.20 50.84
C THR A 140 19.66 55.45 51.42
N SER A 141 18.54 55.33 52.12
CA SER A 141 17.86 56.45 52.78
C SER A 141 18.54 56.87 54.09
N ASN A 142 19.45 56.04 54.62
CA ASN A 142 20.27 56.32 55.79
C ASN A 142 21.64 56.88 55.38
N ILE A 143 21.67 58.06 54.77
CA ILE A 143 22.93 58.78 54.52
C ILE A 143 23.41 59.40 55.84
N ILE A 144 24.50 58.89 56.40
CA ILE A 144 25.19 59.52 57.53
C ILE A 144 26.21 60.51 56.94
N VAL A 145 25.90 61.80 56.99
CA VAL A 145 26.85 62.86 56.66
C VAL A 145 27.70 63.13 57.90
N PHE A 146 28.97 62.70 57.88
CA PHE A 146 29.92 62.97 58.95
C PHE A 146 30.98 63.97 58.48
N ASN A 147 31.41 64.87 59.37
CA ASN A 147 32.40 65.93 59.12
C ASN A 147 31.91 67.14 58.30
N ILE A 148 30.72 67.67 58.60
CA ILE A 148 30.30 68.98 58.08
C ILE A 148 31.10 70.06 58.83
N ASN A 149 32.12 70.63 58.20
CA ASN A 149 32.72 71.89 58.66
C ASN A 149 31.72 73.02 58.40
N VAL A 150 30.99 73.41 59.44
CA VAL A 150 30.11 74.57 59.40
C VAL A 150 30.99 75.83 59.43
N TYR A 151 31.47 76.25 58.26
CA TYR A 151 32.03 77.59 58.14
C TYR A 151 30.89 78.60 58.29
N LYS A 152 30.91 79.38 59.37
CA LYS A 152 30.03 80.55 59.52
C LYS A 152 30.32 81.51 58.37
N ILE A 153 29.41 81.58 57.41
CA ILE A 153 29.38 82.67 56.44
C ILE A 153 28.87 83.89 57.19
N ASN A 154 29.78 84.81 57.54
CA ASN A 154 29.41 86.16 57.94
C ASN A 154 29.06 86.95 56.68
N VAL A 155 27.76 87.13 56.42
CA VAL A 155 27.22 88.26 55.66
C VAL A 155 25.93 88.70 56.34
#